data_AF-A0A641AF44-F1
#
_entry.id   AF-A0A641AF44-F1
#
_cell.length_a   1.000
_cell.length_b   1.000
_cell.length_c   1.000
_cell.angle_alpha   90.00
_cell.angle_beta   90.00
_cell.angle_gamma   90.00
#
_symmetry.space_group_name_H-M   'P 1'
#
loop_
_entity.id
_entity.type
_entity.pdbx_description
1 polymer ?
#
loop_
_entity_poly.entity_id
_entity_poly.type
_entity_poly.pdbx_seq_one_letter_code
_entity_poly.pdbx_strand_id
1 'polypeptide(L)'
;MRSMQMPNAEKVLLEIWGLLREINVTFFLRHGTCLGAVRDGELIPWDDDIDIGSIIGMHNLDESTIYKAVQKFESADFEVKVLETDFHIGVELSKYSIPIDWTCYRVHEESILQYPGVKIPVHLYESLGSVPLLGKTFFVPNPPEEYLTLKYGPNWRVPKQRGFEADIIDSIPQSINLSHSSIFTKVRKFFFPEKHLTQIKVLSSNLQPIPNIEVTVVGIGKQNTDDHGNAVFSLSNEDYYAVDIGSGELREILYEEILKPGKNYSYVQDADERQGRIHVLHERA
;
A
#
# COMPACT_ATOMS: atom_id res chain seq x y z
N MET A 1 12.21 -6.48 -5.28
CA MET A 1 11.43 -7.70 -5.58
C MET A 1 11.75 -8.20 -7.00
N ARG A 2 11.27 -9.39 -7.37
CA ARG A 2 11.48 -9.97 -8.71
C ARG A 2 10.26 -9.68 -9.56
N SER A 3 10.46 -9.13 -10.76
CA SER A 3 9.36 -8.85 -11.67
C SER A 3 8.59 -10.11 -12.06
N MET A 4 7.30 -9.93 -12.34
CA MET A 4 6.40 -11.01 -12.73
C MET A 4 6.85 -11.73 -14.01
N GLN A 5 6.52 -13.02 -14.11
CA GLN A 5 6.53 -13.71 -15.40
C GLN A 5 5.25 -13.34 -16.15
N MET A 6 5.35 -12.53 -17.19
CA MET A 6 4.18 -11.90 -17.82
C MET A 6 3.10 -12.88 -18.30
N PRO A 7 3.42 -14.01 -18.96
CA PRO A 7 2.39 -14.98 -19.32
C PRO A 7 1.60 -15.53 -18.13
N ASN A 8 2.22 -15.66 -16.95
CA ASN A 8 1.55 -16.10 -15.73
C ASN A 8 0.67 -14.98 -15.15
N ALA A 9 1.16 -13.73 -15.17
CA ALA A 9 0.42 -12.56 -14.70
C ALA A 9 -0.84 -12.32 -15.54
N GLU A 10 -0.73 -12.37 -16.86
CA GLU A 10 -1.88 -12.25 -17.77
C GLU A 10 -2.91 -13.36 -17.52
N LYS A 11 -2.42 -14.60 -17.37
CA LYS A 11 -3.26 -15.76 -17.12
C LYS A 11 -4.02 -15.62 -15.80
N VAL A 12 -3.34 -15.25 -14.71
CA VAL A 12 -3.98 -15.17 -13.39
C VAL A 12 -4.96 -14.00 -13.32
N LEU A 13 -4.67 -12.86 -13.96
CA LEU A 13 -5.61 -11.73 -14.02
C LEU A 13 -6.91 -12.12 -14.76
N LEU A 14 -6.80 -12.85 -15.87
CA LEU A 14 -7.96 -13.36 -16.61
C LEU A 14 -8.76 -14.41 -15.82
N GLU A 15 -8.08 -15.24 -15.02
CA GLU A 15 -8.73 -16.21 -14.14
C GLU A 15 -9.54 -15.51 -13.03
N ILE A 16 -8.94 -14.52 -12.36
CA ILE A 16 -9.62 -13.68 -11.37
C ILE A 16 -10.81 -12.95 -11.98
N TRP A 17 -10.64 -12.39 -13.19
CA TRP A 17 -11.72 -11.75 -13.93
C TRP A 17 -12.92 -12.68 -14.11
N GLY A 18 -12.68 -13.96 -14.43
CA GLY A 18 -13.73 -14.97 -14.53
C GLY A 18 -14.39 -15.28 -13.19
N LEU A 19 -13.59 -15.60 -12.17
CA LEU A 19 -14.06 -16.07 -10.87
C LEU A 19 -14.94 -15.04 -10.14
N LEU A 20 -14.54 -13.76 -10.13
CA LEU A 20 -15.32 -12.70 -9.48
C LEU A 20 -16.61 -12.40 -10.25
N ARG A 21 -16.56 -12.46 -11.59
CA ARG A 21 -17.74 -12.26 -12.44
C ARG A 21 -18.79 -13.36 -12.25
N GLU A 22 -18.39 -14.62 -12.03
CA GLU A 22 -19.31 -15.73 -11.75
C GLU A 22 -20.16 -15.51 -10.48
N ILE A 23 -19.67 -14.73 -9.53
CA ILE A 23 -20.40 -14.38 -8.30
C ILE A 23 -20.93 -12.95 -8.32
N ASN A 24 -20.90 -12.29 -9.49
CA ASN A 24 -21.38 -10.93 -9.71
C ASN A 24 -20.67 -9.86 -8.87
N VAL A 25 -19.43 -10.12 -8.43
CA VAL A 25 -18.59 -9.15 -7.74
C VAL A 25 -17.79 -8.36 -8.77
N THR A 26 -17.87 -7.04 -8.67
CA THR A 26 -17.06 -6.14 -9.51
C THR A 26 -15.79 -5.74 -8.78
N PHE A 27 -14.67 -5.76 -9.49
CA PHE A 27 -13.41 -5.18 -9.06
C PHE A 27 -12.92 -4.18 -10.10
N PHE A 28 -12.10 -3.23 -9.66
CA PHE A 28 -11.37 -2.30 -10.50
C PHE A 28 -9.87 -2.58 -10.40
N LEU A 29 -9.13 -2.26 -11.46
CA LEU A 29 -7.67 -2.22 -11.40
C LEU A 29 -7.24 -1.04 -10.53
N ARG A 30 -6.20 -1.22 -9.72
CA ARG A 30 -5.56 -0.16 -8.91
C ARG A 30 -4.06 -0.14 -9.14
N HIS A 31 -3.39 0.89 -8.62
CA HIS A 31 -1.93 0.97 -8.55
C HIS A 31 -1.25 0.66 -9.90
N GLY A 32 -0.18 -0.14 -9.93
CA GLY A 32 0.64 -0.42 -11.11
C GLY A 32 -0.16 -1.09 -12.22
N THR A 33 -1.09 -1.97 -11.84
CA THR A 33 -2.01 -2.63 -12.77
C THR A 33 -2.94 -1.64 -13.47
N CYS A 34 -3.53 -0.68 -12.75
CA CYS A 34 -4.34 0.39 -13.35
C CYS A 34 -3.49 1.33 -14.20
N LEU A 35 -2.30 1.69 -13.72
CA LEU A 35 -1.39 2.60 -14.40
C LEU A 35 -0.98 2.03 -15.77
N GLY A 36 -0.53 0.77 -15.81
CA GLY A 36 -0.18 0.10 -17.07
C GLY A 36 -1.37 0.03 -18.02
N ALA A 37 -2.53 -0.40 -17.54
CA ALA A 37 -3.73 -0.54 -18.36
C ALA A 37 -4.19 0.79 -18.99
N VAL A 38 -4.12 1.90 -18.25
CA VAL A 38 -4.54 3.22 -18.73
C VAL A 38 -3.48 3.90 -19.59
N ARG A 39 -2.19 3.79 -19.19
CA ARG A 39 -1.09 4.49 -19.87
C ARG A 39 -0.64 3.76 -21.13
N ASP A 40 -0.44 2.46 -21.01
CA ASP A 40 0.27 1.64 -22.01
C ASP A 40 -0.66 0.62 -22.67
N GLY A 41 -1.81 0.31 -22.06
CA GLY A 41 -2.74 -0.72 -22.54
C GLY A 41 -2.26 -2.15 -22.24
N GLU A 42 -1.29 -2.28 -21.32
CA GLU A 42 -0.65 -3.54 -20.93
C GLU A 42 -0.24 -3.53 -19.45
N LEU A 43 0.17 -4.68 -18.91
CA LEU A 43 0.76 -4.75 -17.56
C LEU A 43 2.18 -4.17 -17.60
N ILE A 44 2.63 -3.53 -16.51
CA ILE A 44 3.97 -2.95 -16.43
C ILE A 44 5.01 -4.08 -16.41
N PRO A 45 5.99 -4.14 -17.34
CA PRO A 45 6.90 -5.29 -17.47
C PRO A 45 7.83 -5.54 -16.27
N TRP A 46 8.04 -4.51 -15.44
CA TRP A 46 8.89 -4.57 -14.25
C TRP A 46 8.11 -4.60 -12.94
N ASP A 47 6.77 -4.58 -12.97
CA ASP A 47 5.96 -4.82 -11.77
C ASP A 47 6.18 -6.25 -11.26
N ASP A 48 5.97 -6.42 -9.97
CA ASP A 48 6.16 -7.66 -9.23
C ASP A 48 4.85 -8.28 -8.74
N ASP A 49 3.71 -7.59 -8.88
CA ASP A 49 2.39 -8.05 -8.46
C ASP A 49 1.24 -7.59 -9.38
N ILE A 50 0.03 -8.01 -9.01
CA ILE A 50 -1.22 -7.52 -9.60
C ILE A 50 -2.06 -6.88 -8.51
N ASP A 51 -2.58 -5.71 -8.83
CA ASP A 51 -3.30 -4.86 -7.91
C ASP A 51 -4.77 -4.69 -8.34
N ILE A 52 -5.69 -5.22 -7.54
CA ILE A 52 -7.14 -5.08 -7.77
C ILE A 52 -7.88 -4.64 -6.51
N GLY A 53 -8.99 -3.93 -6.70
CA GLY A 53 -9.75 -3.37 -5.58
C GLY A 53 -11.25 -3.45 -5.76
N SER A 54 -11.95 -3.47 -4.64
CA SER A 54 -13.41 -3.33 -4.54
C SER A 54 -13.75 -2.48 -3.33
N ILE A 55 -14.97 -1.94 -3.23
CA ILE A 55 -15.42 -1.16 -2.07
C ILE A 55 -16.61 -1.87 -1.42
N ILE A 56 -16.52 -2.15 -0.12
CA ILE A 56 -17.59 -2.79 0.65
C ILE A 56 -18.82 -1.88 0.66
N GLY A 57 -19.96 -2.41 0.24
CA GLY A 57 -21.22 -1.68 0.06
C GLY A 57 -21.44 -1.15 -1.36
N MET A 58 -20.50 -1.35 -2.28
CA MET A 58 -20.61 -0.93 -3.69
C MET A 58 -20.45 -2.11 -4.64
N HIS A 59 -21.05 -2.01 -5.82
CA HIS A 59 -20.88 -2.95 -6.93
C HIS A 59 -20.97 -4.44 -6.56
N ASN A 60 -21.97 -4.76 -5.72
CA ASN A 60 -22.29 -6.08 -5.20
C ASN A 60 -21.20 -6.70 -4.29
N LEU A 61 -20.35 -5.87 -3.69
CA LEU A 61 -19.41 -6.32 -2.67
C LEU A 61 -19.99 -6.08 -1.27
N ASP A 62 -20.11 -7.14 -0.51
CA ASP A 62 -20.26 -7.15 0.94
C ASP A 62 -19.33 -8.24 1.55
N GLU A 63 -19.23 -8.29 2.88
CA GLU A 63 -18.36 -9.26 3.56
C GLU A 63 -18.71 -10.72 3.19
N SER A 64 -20.00 -11.05 3.01
CA SER A 64 -20.40 -12.40 2.60
C SER A 64 -19.88 -12.77 1.21
N THR A 65 -19.97 -11.83 0.26
CA THR A 65 -19.45 -12.03 -1.10
C THR A 65 -17.92 -12.09 -1.13
N ILE A 66 -17.22 -11.38 -0.25
CA ILE A 66 -15.77 -11.48 -0.10
C ILE A 66 -15.38 -12.91 0.30
N TYR A 67 -15.99 -13.46 1.35
CA TYR A 67 -15.68 -14.84 1.76
C TYR A 67 -16.13 -15.89 0.73
N LYS A 68 -17.19 -15.62 -0.03
CA LYS A 68 -17.57 -16.46 -1.19
C LYS A 68 -16.52 -16.43 -2.29
N ALA A 69 -15.90 -15.28 -2.54
CA ALA A 69 -14.79 -15.15 -3.48
C ALA A 69 -13.54 -15.88 -2.98
N VAL A 70 -13.20 -15.75 -1.69
CA VAL A 70 -12.10 -16.51 -1.04
C VAL A 70 -12.24 -18.01 -1.30
N GLN A 71 -13.41 -18.59 -1.02
CA GLN A 71 -13.66 -20.02 -1.27
C GLN A 71 -13.49 -20.41 -2.75
N LYS A 72 -13.86 -19.49 -3.67
CA LYS A 72 -13.66 -19.70 -5.11
C LYS A 72 -12.18 -19.69 -5.49
N PHE A 73 -11.40 -18.76 -4.94
CA PHE A 73 -9.97 -18.71 -5.18
C PHE A 73 -9.28 -19.96 -4.63
N GLU A 74 -9.60 -20.39 -3.42
CA GLU A 74 -9.08 -21.65 -2.85
C GLU A 74 -9.45 -22.86 -3.72
N SER A 75 -10.71 -22.94 -4.17
CA SER A 75 -11.16 -24.02 -5.07
C SER A 75 -10.51 -23.98 -6.46
N ALA A 76 -9.96 -22.83 -6.84
CA ALA A 76 -9.21 -22.62 -8.07
C ALA A 76 -7.70 -22.67 -7.83
N ASP A 77 -7.22 -23.32 -6.76
CA ASP A 77 -5.80 -23.53 -6.44
C ASP A 77 -4.99 -22.22 -6.26
N PHE A 78 -5.63 -21.16 -5.78
CA PHE A 78 -4.91 -19.99 -5.26
C PHE A 78 -4.51 -20.25 -3.81
N GLU A 79 -3.29 -19.84 -3.45
CA GLU A 79 -2.95 -19.60 -2.06
C GLU A 79 -3.66 -18.32 -1.62
N VAL A 80 -4.32 -18.34 -0.46
CA VAL A 80 -5.11 -17.21 0.03
C VAL A 80 -4.76 -16.91 1.48
N LYS A 81 -4.52 -15.63 1.77
CA LYS A 81 -4.41 -15.09 3.12
C LYS A 81 -5.30 -13.87 3.25
N VAL A 82 -6.13 -13.86 4.29
CA VAL A 82 -7.04 -12.74 4.57
C VAL A 82 -6.50 -11.95 5.76
N LEU A 83 -6.38 -10.64 5.58
CA LEU A 83 -6.03 -9.67 6.61
C LEU A 83 -7.16 -8.67 6.74
N GLU A 84 -7.60 -8.40 7.96
CA GLU A 84 -8.67 -7.43 8.21
C GLU A 84 -8.17 -6.28 9.09
N THR A 85 -8.50 -5.06 8.66
CA THR A 85 -8.20 -3.81 9.37
C THR A 85 -9.44 -2.92 9.45
N ASP A 86 -9.38 -1.84 10.23
CA ASP A 86 -10.45 -0.83 10.26
C ASP A 86 -10.72 -0.19 8.87
N PHE A 87 -9.75 -0.24 7.95
CA PHE A 87 -9.81 0.44 6.66
C PHE A 87 -10.15 -0.47 5.48
N HIS A 88 -9.86 -1.78 5.56
CA HIS A 88 -10.08 -2.71 4.46
C HIS A 88 -10.05 -4.17 4.94
N ILE A 89 -10.56 -5.07 4.08
CA ILE A 89 -10.23 -6.50 4.11
C ILE A 89 -9.29 -6.75 2.93
N GLY A 90 -8.05 -7.12 3.21
CA GLY A 90 -7.07 -7.54 2.22
C GLY A 90 -7.17 -9.04 1.99
N VAL A 91 -7.27 -9.45 0.72
CA VAL A 91 -7.17 -10.84 0.30
C VAL A 91 -5.88 -10.95 -0.52
N GLU A 92 -4.80 -11.34 0.15
CA GLU A 92 -3.52 -11.66 -0.46
C GLU A 92 -3.67 -13.00 -1.17
N LEU A 93 -3.46 -13.01 -2.47
CA LEU A 93 -3.57 -14.18 -3.33
C LEU A 93 -2.21 -14.47 -3.95
N SER A 94 -1.91 -15.76 -4.17
CA SER A 94 -0.76 -16.17 -4.95
C SER A 94 -1.10 -17.37 -5.83
N LYS A 95 -0.74 -17.28 -7.10
CA LYS A 95 -0.83 -18.41 -8.05
C LYS A 95 0.21 -18.24 -9.16
N TYR A 96 0.81 -19.35 -9.60
CA TYR A 96 1.89 -19.34 -10.60
C TYR A 96 3.08 -18.43 -10.24
N SER A 97 3.35 -18.28 -8.94
CA SER A 97 4.35 -17.37 -8.38
C SER A 97 4.10 -15.89 -8.71
N ILE A 98 2.83 -15.53 -8.95
CA ILE A 98 2.39 -14.15 -9.09
C ILE A 98 1.63 -13.76 -7.82
N PRO A 99 2.12 -12.80 -7.04
CA PRO A 99 1.36 -12.16 -5.97
C PRO A 99 0.23 -11.32 -6.57
N ILE A 100 -0.94 -11.35 -5.92
CA ILE A 100 -2.08 -10.50 -6.26
C ILE A 100 -2.68 -9.94 -4.97
N ASP A 101 -2.80 -8.63 -4.91
CA ASP A 101 -3.45 -7.93 -3.81
C ASP A 101 -4.88 -7.55 -4.22
N TRP A 102 -5.86 -8.27 -3.67
CA TRP A 102 -7.26 -7.85 -3.74
C TRP A 102 -7.68 -7.12 -2.48
N THR A 103 -7.72 -5.79 -2.55
CA THR A 103 -8.10 -4.95 -1.41
C THR A 103 -9.57 -4.56 -1.46
N CYS A 104 -10.33 -4.97 -0.45
CA CYS A 104 -11.73 -4.61 -0.27
C CYS A 104 -11.85 -3.44 0.73
N TYR A 105 -11.96 -2.21 0.21
CA TYR A 105 -11.92 -0.99 1.02
C TYR A 105 -13.22 -0.71 1.77
N ARG A 106 -13.07 -0.09 2.94
CA ARG A 106 -14.15 0.57 3.68
C ARG A 106 -14.07 2.08 3.43
N VAL A 107 -15.22 2.72 3.26
CA VAL A 107 -15.30 4.18 3.06
C VAL A 107 -15.18 4.89 4.41
N HIS A 108 -14.28 5.87 4.47
CA HIS A 108 -14.03 6.73 5.63
C HIS A 108 -13.99 8.18 5.17
N GLU A 109 -14.86 9.03 5.73
CA GLU A 109 -14.91 10.47 5.39
C GLU A 109 -14.95 10.72 3.86
N GLU A 110 -15.86 10.05 3.16
CA GLU A 110 -16.03 10.13 1.70
C GLU A 110 -14.82 9.68 0.86
N SER A 111 -13.85 9.00 1.47
CA SER A 111 -12.66 8.49 0.79
C SER A 111 -12.39 7.03 1.13
N ILE A 112 -11.56 6.38 0.32
CA ILE A 112 -10.85 5.16 0.70
C ILE A 112 -9.38 5.48 0.91
N LEU A 113 -8.71 4.69 1.75
CA LEU A 113 -7.29 4.86 2.04
C LEU A 113 -6.50 3.77 1.31
N GLN A 114 -5.65 4.19 0.38
CA GLN A 114 -4.73 3.31 -0.32
C GLN A 114 -3.31 3.51 0.20
N TYR A 115 -2.53 2.42 0.28
CA TYR A 115 -1.15 2.46 0.73
C TYR A 115 -0.31 3.53 0.00
N PRO A 116 0.61 4.27 0.66
CA PRO A 116 0.93 4.26 2.10
C PRO A 116 0.08 5.21 2.95
N GLY A 117 -1.10 5.62 2.46
CA GLY A 117 -1.98 6.58 3.15
C GLY A 117 -2.64 7.60 2.24
N VAL A 118 -2.66 7.35 0.93
CA VAL A 118 -3.30 8.22 -0.06
C VAL A 118 -4.81 8.15 0.12
N LYS A 119 -5.44 9.28 0.43
CA LYS A 119 -6.91 9.44 0.42
C LYS A 119 -7.38 9.56 -1.03
N ILE A 120 -8.15 8.57 -1.49
CA ILE A 120 -8.79 8.62 -2.80
C ILE A 120 -10.30 8.83 -2.59
N PRO A 121 -10.89 9.89 -3.16
CA PRO A 121 -12.32 10.16 -3.02
C PRO A 121 -13.20 9.03 -3.57
N VAL A 122 -14.29 8.73 -2.87
CA VAL A 122 -15.21 7.65 -3.23
C VAL A 122 -15.98 7.93 -4.53
N HIS A 123 -16.16 9.20 -4.91
CA HIS A 123 -16.86 9.58 -6.15
C HIS A 123 -16.23 8.98 -7.40
N LEU A 124 -14.91 8.73 -7.38
CA LEU A 124 -14.18 8.07 -8.47
C LEU A 124 -14.61 6.63 -8.70
N TYR A 125 -15.32 6.04 -7.74
CA TYR A 125 -15.75 4.64 -7.75
C TYR A 125 -17.25 4.48 -7.87
N GLU A 126 -18.06 5.54 -7.77
CA GLU A 126 -19.52 5.45 -7.88
C GLU A 126 -19.97 4.94 -9.25
N SER A 127 -19.33 5.43 -10.31
CA SER A 127 -19.51 4.96 -11.68
C SER A 127 -18.15 4.67 -12.30
N LEU A 128 -17.76 3.39 -12.29
CA LEU A 128 -16.46 2.97 -12.78
C LEU A 128 -16.31 3.22 -14.29
N GLY A 129 -15.10 3.65 -14.67
CA GLY A 129 -14.66 3.73 -16.05
C GLY A 129 -14.23 2.35 -16.52
N SER A 130 -13.86 2.23 -17.79
CA SER A 130 -13.39 0.96 -18.34
C SER A 130 -12.27 1.12 -19.34
N VAL A 131 -11.35 0.15 -19.35
CA VAL A 131 -10.24 0.06 -20.30
C VAL A 131 -10.15 -1.34 -20.92
N PRO A 132 -9.72 -1.46 -22.20
CA PRO A 132 -9.38 -2.74 -22.79
C PRO A 132 -8.03 -3.21 -22.25
N LEU A 133 -7.96 -4.47 -21.80
CA LEU A 133 -6.71 -5.11 -21.38
C LEU A 133 -6.85 -6.62 -21.60
N LEU A 134 -5.83 -7.26 -22.18
CA LEU A 134 -5.81 -8.71 -22.44
C LEU A 134 -7.07 -9.24 -23.18
N GLY A 135 -7.59 -8.45 -24.12
CA GLY A 135 -8.79 -8.79 -24.89
C GLY A 135 -10.09 -8.81 -24.08
N LYS A 136 -10.09 -8.27 -22.85
CA LYS A 136 -11.27 -8.08 -22.00
C LYS A 136 -11.45 -6.61 -21.66
N THR A 137 -12.61 -6.29 -21.10
CA THR A 137 -12.90 -4.99 -20.51
C THR A 137 -12.73 -5.10 -18.99
N PHE A 138 -11.87 -4.24 -18.44
CA PHE A 138 -11.64 -4.10 -17.01
C PHE A 138 -12.12 -2.75 -16.51
N PHE A 139 -12.58 -2.70 -15.27
CA PHE A 139 -12.99 -1.46 -14.64
C PHE A 139 -11.80 -0.71 -14.03
N VAL A 140 -11.88 0.61 -14.04
CA VAL A 140 -10.92 1.54 -13.43
C VAL A 140 -11.68 2.66 -12.72
N PRO A 141 -11.03 3.40 -11.81
CA PRO A 141 -11.60 4.65 -11.28
C PRO A 141 -11.94 5.63 -12.39
N ASN A 142 -12.91 6.51 -12.15
CA ASN A 142 -13.46 7.41 -13.17
C ASN A 142 -13.50 8.89 -12.71
N PRO A 143 -12.81 9.81 -13.42
CA PRO A 143 -11.92 9.56 -14.55
C PRO A 143 -10.59 8.91 -14.08
N PRO A 144 -10.00 7.99 -14.85
CA PRO A 144 -8.77 7.31 -14.45
C PRO A 144 -7.59 8.28 -14.32
N GLU A 145 -7.60 9.38 -15.08
CA GLU A 145 -6.57 10.41 -15.01
C GLU A 145 -6.55 11.15 -13.67
N GLU A 146 -7.71 11.40 -13.06
CA GLU A 146 -7.80 12.01 -11.74
C GLU A 146 -7.25 11.06 -10.68
N TYR A 147 -7.66 9.79 -10.72
CA TYR A 147 -7.13 8.76 -9.83
C TYR A 147 -5.60 8.65 -9.91
N LEU A 148 -5.05 8.51 -11.12
CA LEU A 148 -3.61 8.35 -11.31
C LEU A 148 -2.84 9.62 -10.92
N THR A 149 -3.44 10.80 -11.07
CA THR A 149 -2.85 12.07 -10.60
C THR A 149 -2.84 12.14 -9.07
N LEU A 150 -3.92 11.74 -8.40
CA LEU A 150 -3.97 11.67 -6.93
C LEU A 150 -2.97 10.63 -6.39
N LYS A 151 -2.89 9.47 -7.04
CA LYS A 151 -2.06 8.35 -6.59
C LYS A 151 -0.57 8.57 -6.85
N TYR A 152 -0.19 8.97 -8.07
CA TYR A 152 1.20 9.03 -8.55
C TYR A 152 1.69 10.45 -8.84
N GLY A 153 0.89 11.48 -8.58
CA GLY A 153 1.22 12.85 -8.89
C GLY A 153 1.05 13.21 -10.38
N PRO A 154 1.27 14.49 -10.76
CA PRO A 154 0.97 15.00 -12.10
C PRO A 154 1.81 14.38 -13.23
N ASN A 155 2.94 13.75 -12.89
CA ASN A 155 3.89 13.19 -13.86
C ASN A 155 3.69 11.69 -14.11
N TRP A 156 2.58 11.09 -13.67
CA TRP A 156 2.32 9.65 -13.77
C TRP A 156 2.44 9.05 -15.18
N ARG A 157 2.29 9.89 -16.21
CA ARG A 157 2.48 9.51 -17.62
C ARG A 157 3.92 9.21 -17.99
N VAL A 158 4.89 9.64 -17.19
CA VAL A 158 6.31 9.33 -17.41
C VAL A 158 6.59 7.98 -16.78
N PRO A 159 6.97 6.94 -17.57
CA PRO A 159 7.30 5.64 -17.00
C PRO A 159 8.48 5.75 -16.03
N LYS A 160 8.30 5.19 -14.83
CA LYS A 160 9.33 5.10 -13.80
C LYS A 160 9.43 3.66 -13.33
N GLN A 161 10.65 3.12 -13.36
CA GLN A 161 10.96 1.84 -12.72
C GLN A 161 11.37 2.02 -11.26
N ARG A 162 11.93 3.19 -10.92
CA ARG A 162 12.36 3.55 -9.56
C ARG A 162 12.01 5.02 -9.32
N GLY A 163 11.84 5.39 -8.05
CA GLY A 163 11.61 6.78 -7.65
C GLY A 163 10.18 7.27 -7.85
N PHE A 164 9.25 6.35 -8.12
CA PHE A 164 7.81 6.67 -8.12
C PHE A 164 7.28 6.84 -6.70
N GLU A 165 7.92 6.20 -5.72
CA GLU A 165 7.59 6.22 -4.29
C GLU A 165 7.65 7.64 -3.75
N ALA A 166 8.64 8.42 -4.19
CA ALA A 166 8.77 9.84 -3.87
C ALA A 166 7.56 10.65 -4.35
N ASP A 167 7.11 10.42 -5.59
CA ASP A 167 5.94 11.13 -6.13
C ASP A 167 4.67 10.82 -5.33
N ILE A 168 4.51 9.56 -4.90
CA ILE A 168 3.38 9.11 -4.07
C ILE A 168 3.45 9.78 -2.70
N ILE A 169 4.59 9.70 -2.02
CA ILE A 169 4.73 10.24 -0.66
C ILE A 169 4.55 11.77 -0.66
N ASP A 170 5.07 12.46 -1.67
CA ASP A 170 4.95 13.92 -1.78
C ASP A 170 3.53 14.39 -2.11
N SER A 171 2.69 13.51 -2.69
CA SER A 171 1.28 13.83 -2.95
C SER A 171 0.39 13.70 -1.71
N ILE A 172 0.87 13.02 -0.65
CA ILE A 172 0.11 12.79 0.59
C ILE A 172 0.12 14.06 1.44
N PRO A 173 -1.05 14.67 1.73
CA PRO A 173 -1.14 15.81 2.63
C PRO A 173 -0.64 15.47 4.03
N GLN A 174 0.19 16.34 4.62
CA GLN A 174 0.71 16.18 5.99
C GLN A 174 -0.38 16.09 7.07
N SER A 175 -1.60 16.54 6.77
CA SER A 175 -2.76 16.47 7.67
C SER A 175 -3.39 15.08 7.77
N ILE A 176 -2.98 14.11 6.95
CA ILE A 176 -3.49 12.74 7.04
C ILE A 176 -2.95 12.10 8.32
N ASN A 177 -3.86 11.81 9.24
CA ASN A 177 -3.58 11.09 10.46
C ASN A 177 -4.33 9.74 10.46
N LEU A 178 -3.62 8.69 10.05
CA LEU A 178 -4.09 7.30 10.07
C LEU A 178 -4.09 6.68 11.48
N SER A 179 -3.69 7.44 12.51
CA SER A 179 -3.75 6.98 13.90
C SER A 179 -5.20 6.84 14.44
N HIS A 180 -6.21 7.25 13.65
CA HIS A 180 -7.63 7.07 13.95
C HIS A 180 -7.97 5.58 14.00
N SER A 181 -7.78 5.00 15.19
CA SER A 181 -8.08 3.61 15.48
C SER A 181 -9.47 3.46 16.10
N SER A 182 -10.05 2.27 16.00
CA SER A 182 -11.33 1.94 16.66
C SER A 182 -11.35 2.32 18.15
N ILE A 183 -12.54 2.49 18.73
CA ILE A 183 -12.75 2.83 20.15
C ILE A 183 -11.98 1.87 21.07
N PHE A 184 -11.91 0.58 20.71
CA PHE A 184 -11.21 -0.45 21.48
C PHE A 184 -9.69 -0.21 21.53
N THR A 185 -9.09 0.17 20.40
CA THR A 185 -7.67 0.50 20.28
C THR A 185 -7.35 1.82 20.99
N LYS A 186 -8.26 2.81 20.98
CA LYS A 186 -8.11 4.05 21.75
C LYS A 186 -8.06 3.82 23.25
N VAL A 187 -8.95 2.97 23.78
CA VAL A 187 -8.99 2.62 25.21
C VAL A 187 -7.70 1.90 25.63
N ARG A 188 -7.21 0.96 24.82
CA ARG A 188 -5.96 0.25 25.10
C ARG A 188 -4.73 1.17 25.03
N LYS A 189 -4.69 2.11 24.08
CA LYS A 189 -3.65 3.16 24.01
C LYS A 189 -3.68 4.06 25.25
N PHE A 190 -4.86 4.39 25.76
CA PHE A 190 -5.00 5.22 26.97
C PHE A 190 -4.43 4.52 28.22
N PHE A 191 -4.72 3.22 28.42
CA PHE A 191 -4.25 2.49 29.60
C PHE A 191 -2.81 1.96 29.48
N PHE A 192 -2.30 1.74 28.26
CA PHE A 192 -0.96 1.19 28.01
C PHE A 192 -0.24 1.93 26.87
N PRO A 193 0.06 3.23 27.04
CA PRO A 193 0.65 4.04 25.96
C PRO A 193 2.03 3.51 25.52
N GLU A 194 2.85 3.05 26.46
CA GLU A 194 4.21 2.54 26.16
C GLU A 194 4.21 1.31 25.25
N LYS A 195 3.16 0.47 25.30
CA LYS A 195 3.04 -0.71 24.42
C LYS A 195 2.80 -0.35 22.95
N HIS A 196 2.65 0.94 22.63
CA HIS A 196 2.41 1.44 21.29
C HIS A 196 3.53 2.37 20.82
N LEU A 197 4.54 2.64 21.65
CA LEU A 197 5.68 3.47 21.29
C LEU A 197 6.70 2.62 20.54
N THR A 198 6.85 2.89 19.25
CA THR A 198 7.81 2.23 18.37
C THR A 198 8.97 3.18 18.11
N GLN A 199 10.19 2.74 18.39
CA GLN A 199 11.39 3.54 18.18
C GLN A 199 12.08 3.16 16.87
N ILE A 200 12.49 4.16 16.08
CA ILE A 200 13.34 3.99 14.90
C ILE A 200 14.67 4.68 15.20
N LYS A 201 15.75 3.90 15.24
CA LYS A 201 17.12 4.41 15.39
C LYS A 201 17.80 4.55 14.03
N VAL A 202 18.24 5.74 13.68
CA VAL A 202 18.95 6.03 12.44
C VAL A 202 20.46 6.05 12.67
N LEU A 203 21.17 5.26 11.86
CA LEU A 203 22.62 5.10 11.90
C LEU A 203 23.22 5.48 10.55
N SER A 204 24.40 6.09 10.58
CA SER A 204 25.26 6.25 9.39
C SER A 204 25.82 4.90 8.93
N SER A 205 26.42 4.88 7.73
CA SER A 205 27.13 3.71 7.19
C SER A 205 28.26 3.20 8.09
N ASN A 206 28.80 4.05 8.98
CA ASN A 206 29.80 3.67 9.99
C ASN A 206 29.18 3.28 11.34
N LEU A 207 27.88 2.96 11.36
CA LEU A 207 27.10 2.56 12.55
C LEU A 207 27.06 3.61 13.67
N GLN A 208 27.36 4.88 13.37
CA GLN A 208 27.23 5.98 14.32
C GLN A 208 25.80 6.55 14.29
N PRO A 209 25.18 6.83 15.46
CA PRO A 209 23.87 7.46 15.50
C PRO A 209 23.87 8.83 14.82
N ILE A 210 22.76 9.16 14.15
CA ILE A 210 22.59 10.45 13.48
C ILE A 210 21.56 11.28 14.25
N PRO A 211 21.99 12.34 14.95
CA PRO A 211 21.08 13.21 15.68
C PRO A 211 20.42 14.26 14.76
N ASN A 212 19.24 14.73 15.16
CA ASN A 212 18.50 15.79 14.49
C ASN A 212 18.26 15.55 12.98
N ILE A 213 18.13 14.29 12.56
CA ILE A 213 17.62 13.95 11.23
C ILE A 213 16.12 13.75 11.30
N GLU A 214 15.40 14.27 10.32
CA GLU A 214 13.96 14.10 10.22
C GLU A 214 13.61 12.64 9.87
N VAL A 215 12.64 12.07 10.56
CA VAL A 215 12.04 10.77 10.27
C VAL A 215 10.54 10.97 10.19
N THR A 216 9.93 10.52 9.10
CA THR A 216 8.48 10.57 8.90
C THR A 216 7.98 9.16 8.69
N VAL A 217 7.02 8.73 9.52
CA VAL A 217 6.22 7.53 9.23
C VAL A 217 4.95 8.04 8.53
N VAL A 218 4.80 7.72 7.25
CA VAL A 218 3.75 8.26 6.39
C VAL A 218 2.37 7.96 6.98
N GLY A 219 1.52 9.00 7.04
CA GLY A 219 0.19 8.92 7.66
C GLY A 219 0.18 8.84 9.19
N ILE A 220 1.32 8.76 9.87
CA ILE A 220 1.41 8.73 11.34
C ILE A 220 1.95 10.03 11.90
N GLY A 221 3.09 10.50 11.39
CA GLY A 221 3.69 11.75 11.84
C GLY A 221 5.18 11.86 11.52
N LYS A 222 5.74 13.00 11.93
CA LYS A 222 7.12 13.41 11.67
C LYS A 222 7.81 13.79 12.97
N GLN A 223 9.06 13.35 13.15
CA GLN A 223 9.90 13.68 14.30
C GLN A 223 11.36 13.81 13.89
N ASN A 224 12.14 14.57 14.65
CA ASN A 224 13.59 14.56 14.53
C ASN A 224 14.18 13.55 15.50
N THR A 225 15.28 12.90 15.12
CA THR A 225 16.01 12.02 16.02
C THR A 225 16.65 12.79 17.18
N ASP A 226 16.70 12.16 18.35
CA ASP A 226 17.44 12.65 19.52
C ASP A 226 18.98 12.53 19.34
N ASP A 227 19.75 12.94 20.36
CA ASP A 227 21.22 12.85 20.38
C ASP A 227 21.75 11.41 20.21
N HIS A 228 20.91 10.40 20.43
CA HIS A 228 21.22 8.98 20.28
C HIS A 228 20.67 8.40 18.97
N GLY A 229 20.18 9.24 18.06
CA GLY A 229 19.66 8.87 16.75
C GLY A 229 18.26 8.26 16.75
N ASN A 230 17.45 8.45 17.79
CA ASN A 230 16.14 7.82 17.93
C ASN A 230 14.97 8.77 17.62
N ALA A 231 14.01 8.31 16.84
CA ALA A 231 12.68 8.92 16.69
C ALA A 231 11.60 7.93 17.19
N VAL A 232 10.53 8.43 17.83
CA VAL A 232 9.53 7.57 18.51
C VAL A 232 8.12 7.83 18.01
N PHE A 233 7.46 6.83 17.45
CA PHE A 233 6.12 6.94 16.88
C PHE A 233 5.10 6.12 17.66
N SER A 234 3.84 6.57 17.71
CA SER A 234 2.74 5.78 18.30
C SER A 234 2.01 4.97 17.22
N LEU A 235 2.39 3.71 17.06
CA LEU A 235 1.76 2.81 16.08
C LEU A 235 0.55 2.10 16.70
N SER A 236 -0.49 1.88 15.88
CA SER A 236 -1.70 1.18 16.32
C SER A 236 -1.63 -0.32 16.03
N ASN A 237 -1.10 -0.69 14.86
CA ASN A 237 -1.18 -2.04 14.32
C ASN A 237 0.19 -2.49 13.79
N GLU A 238 0.41 -3.80 13.77
CA GLU A 238 1.43 -4.39 12.91
C GLU A 238 0.95 -4.27 11.47
N ASP A 239 1.72 -3.57 10.64
CA ASP A 239 1.35 -3.29 9.26
C ASP A 239 2.60 -2.92 8.44
N TYR A 240 2.43 -2.75 7.13
CA TYR A 240 3.39 -2.09 6.27
C TYR A 240 3.32 -0.57 6.47
N TYR A 241 4.48 0.07 6.56
CA TYR A 241 4.62 1.51 6.69
C TYR A 241 5.68 2.01 5.71
N ALA A 242 5.39 3.14 5.07
CA ALA A 242 6.43 3.90 4.37
C ALA A 242 7.10 4.85 5.38
N VAL A 243 8.43 4.89 5.35
CA VAL A 243 9.26 5.72 6.22
C VAL A 243 10.18 6.59 5.36
N ASP A 244 10.10 7.90 5.54
CA ASP A 244 10.98 8.89 4.91
C ASP A 244 12.03 9.36 5.93
N ILE A 245 13.31 9.31 5.58
CA ILE A 245 14.43 9.64 6.46
C ILE A 245 15.26 10.75 5.80
N GLY A 246 15.33 11.91 6.44
CA GLY A 246 16.01 13.09 5.94
C GLY A 246 15.05 14.05 5.22
N SER A 247 15.60 14.94 4.40
CA SER A 247 14.82 15.94 3.67
C SER A 247 15.48 16.30 2.33
N GLY A 248 14.68 16.83 1.41
CA GLY A 248 15.15 17.25 0.08
C GLY A 248 15.67 16.09 -0.77
N GLU A 249 16.66 16.38 -1.61
CA GLU A 249 17.24 15.39 -2.54
C GLU A 249 18.08 14.29 -1.86
N LEU A 250 18.40 14.47 -0.57
CA LEU A 250 19.19 13.51 0.20
C LEU A 250 18.34 12.56 1.04
N ARG A 251 17.01 12.70 1.01
CA ARG A 251 16.13 11.84 1.79
C ARG A 251 16.15 10.40 1.27
N GLU A 252 15.96 9.46 2.18
CA GLU A 252 15.89 8.04 1.92
C GLU A 252 14.46 7.54 2.16
N ILE A 253 13.88 6.88 1.16
CA ILE A 253 12.52 6.34 1.24
C ILE A 253 12.58 4.83 1.44
N LEU A 254 12.07 4.40 2.60
CA LEU A 254 11.82 3.01 2.93
C LEU A 254 10.35 2.76 2.65
N TYR A 255 10.04 2.19 1.49
CA TYR A 255 8.68 2.20 0.98
C TYR A 255 7.79 1.15 1.65
N GLU A 256 8.31 -0.02 2.05
CA GLU A 256 7.52 -1.12 2.64
C GLU A 256 8.24 -1.74 3.85
N GLU A 257 8.05 -1.14 5.02
CA GLU A 257 8.61 -1.62 6.27
C GLU A 257 7.54 -2.22 7.19
N ILE A 258 7.77 -3.43 7.69
CA ILE A 258 6.84 -4.09 8.62
C ILE A 258 7.17 -3.65 10.05
N LEU A 259 6.33 -2.79 10.61
CA LEU A 259 6.52 -2.25 11.96
C LEU A 259 5.45 -2.74 12.92
N LYS A 260 5.90 -3.18 14.09
CA LYS A 260 5.06 -3.65 15.21
C LYS A 260 4.98 -2.58 16.30
N PRO A 261 3.78 -2.31 16.86
CA PRO A 261 3.63 -1.42 18.00
C PRO A 261 4.46 -1.88 19.20
N GLY A 262 5.19 -0.95 19.83
CA GLY A 262 5.98 -1.25 21.03
C GLY A 262 7.33 -1.93 20.76
N LYS A 263 7.74 -2.05 19.49
CA LYS A 263 9.03 -2.62 19.08
C LYS A 263 10.03 -1.53 18.71
N ASN A 264 11.30 -1.90 18.71
CA ASN A 264 12.40 -0.98 18.39
C ASN A 264 13.09 -1.46 17.11
N TYR A 265 13.44 -0.53 16.25
CA TYR A 265 14.05 -0.80 14.95
C TYR A 265 15.33 0.01 14.78
N SER A 266 16.25 -0.49 13.96
CA SER A 266 17.39 0.28 13.46
C SER A 266 17.40 0.32 11.94
N TYR A 267 17.78 1.49 11.44
CA TYR A 267 18.10 1.76 10.06
C TYR A 267 19.58 2.10 9.93
N VAL A 268 20.23 1.59 8.90
CA VAL A 268 21.57 2.03 8.47
C VAL A 268 21.41 2.69 7.12
N GLN A 269 21.79 3.97 7.04
CA GLN A 269 21.76 4.74 5.81
C GLN A 269 22.57 4.05 4.72
N ASP A 270 22.02 4.09 3.51
CA ASP A 270 22.69 3.61 2.31
C ASP A 270 22.85 4.77 1.34
N ALA A 271 24.10 5.17 1.11
CA ALA A 271 24.41 6.32 0.28
C ALA A 271 24.15 6.03 -1.21
N ASP A 272 24.17 4.75 -1.61
CA ASP A 272 24.11 4.28 -2.99
C ASP A 272 22.68 3.95 -3.43
N GLU A 273 21.79 3.61 -2.50
CA GLU A 273 20.38 3.35 -2.76
C GLU A 273 19.48 4.16 -1.82
N ARG A 274 18.81 5.18 -2.36
CA ARG A 274 18.02 6.14 -1.54
C ARG A 274 16.51 6.08 -1.80
N GLN A 275 16.07 5.32 -2.80
CA GLN A 275 14.69 5.35 -3.26
C GLN A 275 14.09 3.95 -3.21
N GLY A 276 12.93 3.82 -2.59
CA GLY A 276 12.10 2.61 -2.68
C GLY A 276 12.70 1.38 -2.01
N ARG A 277 13.54 1.54 -0.98
CA ARG A 277 14.07 0.39 -0.23
C ARG A 277 12.93 -0.27 0.54
N ILE A 278 12.97 -1.59 0.67
CA ILE A 278 11.94 -2.36 1.38
C ILE A 278 12.62 -3.34 2.33
N HIS A 279 12.02 -3.58 3.49
CA HIS A 279 12.52 -4.53 4.50
C HIS A 279 13.96 -4.28 4.98
N VAL A 280 14.34 -3.02 5.14
CA VAL A 280 15.70 -2.64 5.60
C VAL A 280 15.72 -2.12 7.03
N LEU A 281 14.56 -1.98 7.70
CA LEU A 281 14.51 -1.81 9.15
C LEU A 281 14.67 -3.15 9.85
N HIS A 282 15.61 -3.20 10.78
CA HIS A 282 15.87 -4.41 11.56
C HIS A 282 15.33 -4.25 12.99
N GLU A 283 14.44 -5.17 13.41
CA GLU A 283 13.95 -5.23 14.79
C GLU A 283 15.12 -5.49 15.75
N ARG A 284 15.14 -4.74 16.85
CA ARG A 284 16.14 -4.81 17.92
C ARG A 284 15.54 -5.49 19.14
N ALA A 285 16.38 -6.25 19.84
CA ALA A 285 16.08 -6.82 21.14
C ALA A 285 15.94 -5.73 22.22
#